data_AF-A0A378INM1-F1
#
_entry.id   AF-A0A378INM1-F1
#
_cell.length_a   1.000
_cell.length_b   1.000
_cell.length_c   1.000
_cell.angle_alpha   90.00
_cell.angle_beta   90.00
_cell.angle_gamma   90.00
#
_symmetry.space_group_name_H-M   'P 1'
#
loop_
_entity.id
_entity.type
_entity.pdbx_description
1 polymer ?
#
loop_
_entity_poly.entity_id
_entity_poly.type
_entity_poly.pdbx_seq_one_letter_code
_entity_poly.pdbx_strand_id
1 'polypeptide(L)'
;MMFQKIMEIKNFREALKDIHFDTWLVLDLDNTVMTPRIAFGGDAWFEGLFSHVAQKKIEMATAQPSLMSVYNSAQHFVRTSAVEPKIGSIIRALQDIGIPVVGLTARGYSIRHQTLRQLADMGVDFSRNSIVADDDSSCQGGVIFCGGGDKGENLNSFLSRLGRTPRHIVMLDDKKKHLERVMLALKPLGIHFSGFRYGYLDEEVRQFSMETANIQLAHLWEWLSATVREDVKKLKLISEEIMGTLSPLVYSESFFHPDHPLHPISSQPHASESSQEKHSKLLKRSLSTSSFFSKGDQAEISSTQRMKTEKDEAIDKNLNLFI
;
A
#
# COMPACT_ATOMS: atom_id res chain seq x y z
N MET A 1 -32.47 1.08 -8.50
CA MET A 1 -32.31 1.35 -7.05
C MET A 1 -30.83 1.19 -6.75
N MET A 2 -30.18 2.23 -6.23
CA MET A 2 -28.73 2.20 -5.96
C MET A 2 -28.47 1.43 -4.66
N PHE A 3 -27.58 0.44 -4.70
CA PHE A 3 -27.27 -0.40 -3.53
C PHE A 3 -25.99 0.07 -2.87
N GLN A 4 -26.07 0.39 -1.57
CA GLN A 4 -24.93 0.73 -0.72
C GLN A 4 -25.06 0.02 0.61
N LYS A 5 -24.01 -0.69 1.02
CA LYS A 5 -23.93 -1.30 2.35
C LYS A 5 -22.50 -1.28 2.90
N ILE A 6 -22.41 -1.29 4.22
CA ILE A 6 -21.18 -1.56 4.96
C ILE A 6 -21.49 -2.67 5.98
N MET A 7 -20.70 -3.74 5.96
CA MET A 7 -20.86 -4.89 6.85
C MET A 7 -19.54 -5.20 7.57
N GLU A 8 -19.61 -5.73 8.79
CA GLU A 8 -18.44 -6.31 9.47
C GLU A 8 -18.23 -7.75 8.99
N ILE A 9 -16.98 -8.13 8.73
CA ILE A 9 -16.58 -9.51 8.43
C ILE A 9 -15.31 -9.87 9.22
N LYS A 10 -15.15 -11.17 9.50
CA LYS A 10 -13.94 -11.69 10.16
C LYS A 10 -13.04 -12.45 9.21
N ASN A 11 -13.50 -12.83 8.02
CA ASN A 11 -12.70 -13.55 7.04
C ASN A 11 -12.88 -12.93 5.65
N PHE A 12 -11.79 -12.80 4.89
CA PHE A 12 -11.75 -12.25 3.54
C PHE A 12 -12.76 -12.94 2.61
N ARG A 13 -12.90 -14.26 2.78
CA ARG A 13 -13.81 -15.10 1.97
C ARG A 13 -15.27 -14.69 2.05
N GLU A 14 -15.69 -14.02 3.12
CA GLU A 14 -17.06 -13.56 3.28
C GLU A 14 -17.43 -12.49 2.24
N ALA A 15 -16.48 -11.64 1.86
CA ALA A 15 -16.67 -10.61 0.85
C ALA A 15 -16.83 -11.18 -0.58
N LEU A 16 -16.33 -12.39 -0.84
CA LEU A 16 -16.40 -13.02 -2.16
C LEU A 16 -17.84 -13.25 -2.64
N LYS A 17 -18.81 -13.30 -1.72
CA LYS A 17 -20.24 -13.47 -2.02
C LYS A 17 -20.82 -12.32 -2.85
N ASP A 18 -20.20 -11.14 -2.76
CA ASP A 18 -20.64 -9.94 -3.45
C ASP A 18 -19.78 -9.61 -4.68
N ILE A 19 -18.79 -10.45 -5.00
CA ILE A 19 -17.95 -10.26 -6.18
C ILE A 19 -18.60 -10.95 -7.38
N HIS A 20 -18.86 -10.16 -8.41
CA HIS A 20 -19.43 -10.59 -9.69
C HIS A 20 -18.56 -10.11 -10.86
N PHE A 21 -18.84 -10.55 -12.08
CA PHE A 21 -17.99 -10.28 -13.26
C PHE A 21 -17.78 -8.78 -13.59
N ASP A 22 -18.68 -7.89 -13.15
CA ASP A 22 -18.62 -6.45 -13.34
C ASP A 22 -18.16 -5.66 -12.09
N THR A 23 -17.64 -6.38 -11.10
CA THR A 23 -17.13 -5.83 -9.85
C THR A 23 -15.66 -5.45 -9.97
N TRP A 24 -15.28 -4.30 -9.43
CA TRP A 24 -13.89 -4.02 -9.09
C TRP A 24 -13.68 -4.25 -7.60
N LEU A 25 -12.63 -4.99 -7.25
CA LEU A 25 -12.24 -5.23 -5.88
C LEU A 25 -11.19 -4.19 -5.48
N VAL A 26 -11.48 -3.42 -4.44
CA VAL A 26 -10.56 -2.44 -3.85
C VAL A 26 -10.13 -2.94 -2.48
N LEU A 27 -8.83 -3.04 -2.25
CA LEU A 27 -8.28 -3.54 -1.00
C LEU A 27 -7.43 -2.47 -0.34
N ASP A 28 -7.74 -2.14 0.90
CA ASP A 28 -6.73 -1.56 1.77
C ASP A 28 -5.54 -2.52 1.96
N LEU A 29 -4.41 -1.99 2.41
CA LEU A 29 -3.19 -2.77 2.59
C LEU A 29 -2.92 -3.13 4.05
N ASP A 30 -2.70 -2.13 4.91
CA ASP A 30 -2.30 -2.35 6.30
C ASP A 30 -3.47 -2.94 7.11
N ASN A 31 -3.22 -3.98 7.88
CA ASN A 31 -4.23 -4.78 8.60
C ASN A 31 -5.33 -5.42 7.73
N THR A 32 -5.26 -5.25 6.39
CA THR A 32 -6.23 -5.81 5.45
C THR A 32 -5.61 -6.89 4.56
N VAL A 33 -4.54 -6.56 3.82
CA VAL A 33 -3.79 -7.50 2.98
C VAL A 33 -2.51 -7.93 3.67
N MET A 34 -1.84 -7.01 4.36
CA MET A 34 -0.61 -7.25 5.10
C MET A 34 -0.65 -6.77 6.54
N THR A 35 0.12 -7.45 7.38
CA THR A 35 0.48 -7.04 8.74
C THR A 35 2.00 -7.15 8.92
N PRO A 36 2.66 -6.28 9.70
CA PRO A 36 4.07 -6.49 10.05
C PRO A 36 4.24 -7.80 10.85
N ARG A 37 5.42 -8.42 10.73
CA ARG A 37 5.75 -9.64 11.51
C ARG A 37 6.06 -9.37 12.98
N ILE A 38 6.16 -8.09 13.35
CA ILE A 38 6.62 -7.58 14.64
C ILE A 38 5.78 -6.33 14.97
N ALA A 39 5.80 -5.88 16.23
CA ALA A 39 5.03 -4.71 16.65
C ALA A 39 5.47 -3.41 15.95
N PHE A 40 6.73 -3.33 15.55
CA PHE A 40 7.32 -2.18 14.88
C PHE A 40 6.92 -2.04 13.40
N GLY A 41 6.64 -0.81 12.97
CA GLY A 41 6.47 -0.47 11.55
C GLY A 41 5.06 -0.60 10.97
N GLY A 42 4.11 -1.15 11.73
CA GLY A 42 2.71 -1.26 11.32
C GLY A 42 1.88 0.00 11.52
N ASP A 43 0.63 -0.08 11.11
CA ASP A 43 -0.38 0.97 11.30
C ASP A 43 -0.63 1.29 12.78
N ALA A 44 -0.75 0.28 13.65
CA ALA A 44 -0.91 0.49 15.09
C ALA A 44 0.28 1.25 15.72
N TRP A 45 1.51 0.96 15.28
CA TRP A 45 2.69 1.71 15.71
C TRP A 45 2.66 3.13 15.18
N PHE A 46 2.29 3.34 13.92
CA PHE A 46 2.16 4.68 13.34
C PHE A 46 1.16 5.54 14.11
N GLU A 47 -0.05 5.03 14.39
CA GLU A 47 -1.05 5.72 15.21
C GLU A 47 -0.55 5.94 16.65
N GLY A 48 0.16 4.96 17.20
CA GLY A 48 0.83 5.05 18.51
C GLY A 48 1.85 6.19 18.59
N LEU A 49 2.56 6.49 17.51
CA LEU A 49 3.51 7.61 17.47
C LEU A 49 2.82 8.97 17.68
N PHE A 50 1.65 9.21 17.04
CA PHE A 50 0.88 10.44 17.25
C PHE A 50 0.38 10.54 18.69
N SER A 51 -0.14 9.44 19.24
CA SER A 51 -0.59 9.37 20.63
C SER A 51 0.56 9.64 21.61
N HIS A 52 1.75 9.11 21.35
CA HIS A 52 2.96 9.34 22.15
C HIS A 52 3.38 10.82 22.14
N VAL A 53 3.43 11.45 20.96
CA VAL A 53 3.77 12.87 20.82
C VAL A 53 2.77 13.75 21.59
N ALA A 54 1.47 13.45 21.49
CA ALA A 54 0.44 14.14 22.25
C ALA A 54 0.62 13.97 23.78
N GLN A 55 0.89 12.76 24.25
CA GLN A 55 1.14 12.48 25.68
C GLN A 55 2.40 13.17 26.20
N LYS A 56 3.46 13.27 25.39
CA LYS A 56 4.69 13.99 25.72
C LYS A 56 4.57 15.51 25.58
N LYS A 57 3.39 16.02 25.20
CA LYS A 57 3.11 17.45 24.97
C LYS A 57 4.07 18.08 23.96
N ILE A 58 4.49 17.31 22.97
CA ILE A 58 5.29 17.80 21.85
C ILE A 58 4.32 18.35 20.82
N GLU A 59 4.59 19.56 20.30
CA GLU A 59 3.73 20.20 19.31
C GLU A 59 3.68 19.38 18.00
N MET A 60 2.47 19.06 17.53
CA MET A 60 2.27 18.21 16.36
C MET A 60 2.89 18.80 15.08
N ALA A 61 2.74 20.10 14.85
CA ALA A 61 3.30 20.77 13.67
C ALA A 61 4.83 20.60 13.59
N THR A 62 5.50 20.65 14.75
CA THR A 62 6.95 20.50 14.86
C THR A 62 7.39 19.02 14.88
N ALA A 63 6.53 18.10 15.32
CA ALA A 63 6.80 16.67 15.41
C ALA A 63 6.56 15.93 14.09
N GLN A 64 5.57 16.35 13.30
CA GLN A 64 5.12 15.62 12.11
C GLN A 64 6.24 15.30 11.10
N PRO A 65 7.17 16.22 10.75
CA PRO A 65 8.28 15.88 9.87
C PRO A 65 9.16 14.75 10.44
N SER A 66 9.46 14.80 11.73
CA SER A 66 10.25 13.78 12.44
C SER A 66 9.50 12.45 12.52
N LEU A 67 8.17 12.48 12.74
CA LEU A 67 7.32 11.28 12.74
C LEU A 67 7.36 10.58 11.38
N MET A 68 7.18 11.33 10.30
CA MET A 68 7.24 10.80 8.94
C MET A 68 8.64 10.31 8.58
N SER A 69 9.68 11.02 9.00
CA SER A 69 11.09 10.61 8.83
C SER A 69 11.36 9.24 9.47
N VAL A 70 10.98 9.08 10.74
CA VAL A 70 11.15 7.82 11.49
C VAL A 70 10.31 6.70 10.89
N TYR A 71 9.02 6.93 10.62
CA TYR A 71 8.14 5.93 10.04
C TYR A 71 8.59 5.48 8.64
N ASN A 72 8.95 6.41 7.76
CA ASN A 72 9.42 6.07 6.41
C ASN A 72 10.74 5.30 6.45
N SER A 73 11.63 5.66 7.39
CA SER A 73 12.90 4.95 7.59
C SER A 73 12.65 3.52 8.08
N ALA A 74 11.71 3.33 9.02
CA ALA A 74 11.32 2.01 9.52
C ALA A 74 10.91 1.05 8.38
N GLN A 75 10.19 1.54 7.37
CA GLN A 75 9.72 0.70 6.26
C GLN A 75 10.85 0.03 5.47
N HIS A 76 12.09 0.52 5.55
CA HIS A 76 13.23 -0.17 4.94
C HIS A 76 13.53 -1.53 5.60
N PHE A 77 13.23 -1.66 6.89
CA PHE A 77 13.57 -2.82 7.71
C PHE A 77 12.36 -3.75 7.93
N VAL A 78 11.15 -3.21 7.90
CA VAL A 78 9.92 -3.93 8.22
C VAL A 78 9.62 -5.00 7.17
N ARG A 79 9.40 -6.22 7.67
CA ARG A 79 8.87 -7.36 6.90
C ARG A 79 7.41 -7.60 7.27
N THR A 80 6.66 -8.02 6.27
CA THR A 80 5.23 -8.25 6.36
C THR A 80 4.89 -9.72 6.13
N SER A 81 3.69 -10.08 6.56
CA SER A 81 3.02 -11.33 6.23
C SER A 81 1.60 -11.01 5.75
N ALA A 82 1.03 -11.91 4.96
CA ALA A 82 -0.38 -11.81 4.60
C ALA A 82 -1.24 -11.93 5.87
N VAL A 83 -2.28 -11.10 5.98
CA VAL A 83 -3.21 -11.12 7.13
C VAL A 83 -3.87 -12.49 7.27
N GLU A 84 -4.30 -13.07 6.16
CA GLU A 84 -4.73 -14.46 6.07
C GLU A 84 -3.82 -15.23 5.09
N PRO A 85 -3.47 -16.50 5.37
CA PRO A 85 -2.57 -17.30 4.53
C PRO A 85 -2.98 -17.43 3.05
N LYS A 86 -4.28 -17.28 2.74
CA LYS A 86 -4.81 -17.48 1.38
C LYS A 86 -5.05 -16.18 0.61
N ILE A 87 -4.86 -15.00 1.19
CA ILE A 87 -5.16 -13.71 0.53
C ILE A 87 -4.47 -13.59 -0.83
N GLY A 88 -3.16 -13.86 -0.92
CA GLY A 88 -2.44 -13.78 -2.20
C GLY A 88 -2.98 -14.72 -3.27
N SER A 89 -3.37 -15.94 -2.90
CA SER A 89 -3.99 -16.89 -3.83
C SER A 89 -5.38 -16.47 -4.28
N ILE A 90 -6.16 -15.83 -3.40
CA ILE A 90 -7.49 -15.32 -3.71
C ILE A 90 -7.39 -14.12 -4.65
N ILE A 91 -6.51 -13.16 -4.36
CA ILE A 91 -6.23 -12.00 -5.23
C ILE A 91 -5.86 -12.48 -6.63
N ARG A 92 -4.90 -13.41 -6.73
CA ARG A 92 -4.48 -13.98 -8.02
C ARG A 92 -5.62 -14.64 -8.77
N ALA A 93 -6.41 -15.47 -8.09
CA ALA A 93 -7.54 -16.17 -8.72
C ALA A 93 -8.59 -15.18 -9.25
N LEU A 94 -8.86 -14.09 -8.53
CA LEU A 94 -9.78 -13.03 -8.99
C LEU A 94 -9.22 -12.29 -10.21
N GLN A 95 -7.93 -11.94 -10.20
CA GLN A 95 -7.26 -11.33 -11.35
C GLN A 95 -7.28 -12.25 -12.57
N ASP A 96 -7.08 -13.55 -12.39
CA ASP A 96 -7.04 -14.56 -13.45
C ASP A 96 -8.40 -14.75 -14.15
N ILE A 97 -9.50 -14.55 -13.43
CA ILE A 97 -10.86 -14.57 -14.02
C ILE A 97 -11.30 -13.18 -14.52
N GLY A 98 -10.40 -12.20 -14.55
CA GLY A 98 -10.62 -10.89 -15.14
C GLY A 98 -11.22 -9.84 -14.21
N ILE A 99 -11.35 -10.11 -12.90
CA ILE A 99 -11.80 -9.11 -11.92
C ILE A 99 -10.64 -8.13 -11.65
N PRO A 100 -10.81 -6.82 -11.88
CA PRO A 100 -9.82 -5.83 -11.49
C PRO A 100 -9.67 -5.80 -9.97
N VAL A 101 -8.43 -5.93 -9.51
CA VAL A 101 -8.08 -5.82 -8.08
C VAL A 101 -7.11 -4.65 -7.92
N VAL A 102 -7.48 -3.70 -7.07
CA VAL A 102 -6.75 -2.44 -6.85
C VAL A 102 -6.35 -2.32 -5.38
N GLY A 103 -5.07 -2.03 -5.13
CA GLY A 103 -4.62 -1.62 -3.80
C GLY A 103 -4.95 -0.14 -3.55
N LEU A 104 -5.43 0.21 -2.37
CA LEU A 104 -5.77 1.59 -1.98
C LEU A 104 -5.32 1.86 -0.54
N THR A 105 -4.17 2.52 -0.39
CA THR A 105 -3.50 2.66 0.91
C THR A 105 -3.41 4.11 1.37
N ALA A 106 -3.47 4.33 2.69
CA ALA A 106 -3.17 5.61 3.31
C ALA A 106 -1.66 5.92 3.31
N ARG A 107 -0.79 4.96 2.98
CA ARG A 107 0.66 5.16 2.89
C ARG A 107 1.01 6.25 1.86
N GLY A 108 2.11 6.95 2.13
CA GLY A 108 2.66 7.94 1.22
C GLY A 108 3.37 7.32 0.02
N TYR A 109 3.33 8.00 -1.12
CA TYR A 109 4.04 7.59 -2.33
C TYR A 109 5.58 7.56 -2.14
N SER A 110 6.11 8.27 -1.14
CA SER A 110 7.54 8.25 -0.77
C SER A 110 8.04 6.86 -0.37
N ILE A 111 7.17 5.98 0.14
CA ILE A 111 7.50 4.61 0.58
C ILE A 111 6.94 3.53 -0.36
N ARG A 112 6.62 3.90 -1.62
CA ARG A 112 6.03 2.98 -2.59
C ARG A 112 6.92 1.76 -2.89
N HIS A 113 8.24 1.94 -3.00
CA HIS A 113 9.15 0.83 -3.29
C HIS A 113 9.20 -0.18 -2.15
N GLN A 114 9.20 0.31 -0.90
CA GLN A 114 9.16 -0.52 0.31
C GLN A 114 7.83 -1.25 0.41
N THR A 115 6.71 -0.57 0.07
CA THR A 115 5.37 -1.15 0.04
C THR A 115 5.26 -2.25 -1.01
N LEU A 116 5.71 -2.01 -2.24
CA LEU A 116 5.69 -3.01 -3.32
C LEU A 116 6.61 -4.20 -3.00
N ARG A 117 7.78 -3.96 -2.41
CA ARG A 117 8.65 -5.04 -1.90
C ARG A 117 7.94 -5.88 -0.84
N GLN A 118 7.29 -5.25 0.14
CA GLN A 118 6.54 -5.93 1.21
C GLN A 118 5.37 -6.76 0.66
N LEU A 119 4.70 -6.28 -0.40
CA LEU A 119 3.68 -7.06 -1.11
C LEU A 119 4.29 -8.28 -1.84
N ALA A 120 5.39 -8.07 -2.56
CA ALA A 120 6.09 -9.12 -3.30
C ALA A 120 6.65 -10.21 -2.37
N ASP A 121 7.19 -9.85 -1.21
CA ASP A 121 7.74 -10.78 -0.20
C ASP A 121 6.70 -11.82 0.27
N MET A 122 5.41 -11.50 0.21
CA MET A 122 4.31 -12.42 0.55
C MET A 122 3.53 -12.91 -0.69
N GLY A 123 4.07 -12.70 -1.89
CA GLY A 123 3.51 -13.21 -3.14
C GLY A 123 2.24 -12.50 -3.64
N VAL A 124 2.01 -11.26 -3.18
CA VAL A 124 0.90 -10.39 -3.64
C VAL A 124 1.42 -9.44 -4.72
N ASP A 125 0.71 -9.37 -5.84
CA ASP A 125 1.04 -8.49 -6.98
C ASP A 125 -0.25 -7.88 -7.55
N PHE A 126 -0.45 -6.58 -7.35
CA PHE A 126 -1.61 -5.85 -7.88
C PHE A 126 -1.41 -5.38 -9.34
N SER A 127 -0.19 -5.47 -9.89
CA SER A 127 0.08 -5.07 -11.28
C SER A 127 -0.51 -6.06 -12.29
N ARG A 128 -0.74 -7.30 -11.86
CA ARG A 128 -1.38 -8.34 -12.67
C ARG A 128 -2.79 -7.92 -13.08
N ASN A 129 -2.99 -7.77 -14.40
CA ASN A 129 -4.26 -7.30 -14.99
C ASN A 129 -4.73 -5.96 -14.38
N SER A 130 -3.78 -5.10 -13.99
CA SER A 130 -4.14 -3.86 -13.32
C SER A 130 -4.81 -2.87 -14.28
N ILE A 131 -5.79 -2.17 -13.74
CA ILE A 131 -6.43 -1.02 -14.37
C ILE A 131 -5.82 0.31 -13.89
N VAL A 132 -4.93 0.24 -12.90
CA VAL A 132 -4.22 1.40 -12.35
C VAL A 132 -2.93 1.56 -13.14
N ALA A 133 -2.86 2.62 -13.93
CA ALA A 133 -1.63 2.99 -14.60
C ALA A 133 -0.65 3.59 -13.60
N ASP A 134 0.62 3.22 -13.73
CA ASP A 134 1.69 3.84 -12.97
C ASP A 134 1.80 5.33 -13.34
N ASP A 135 2.00 6.17 -12.33
CA ASP A 135 2.33 7.58 -12.49
C ASP A 135 3.43 7.98 -11.48
N ASP A 136 3.95 9.19 -11.62
CA ASP A 136 5.11 9.66 -10.83
C ASP A 136 4.74 10.18 -9.43
N SER A 137 3.47 10.14 -9.02
CA SER A 137 3.03 10.87 -7.82
C SER A 137 2.03 10.16 -6.89
N SER A 138 1.25 9.21 -7.40
CA SER A 138 0.11 8.64 -6.67
C SER A 138 -0.17 7.17 -6.93
N CYS A 139 0.28 6.61 -8.06
CA CYS A 139 -0.05 5.25 -8.47
C CYS A 139 1.20 4.47 -8.86
N GLN A 140 1.39 3.27 -8.30
CA GLN A 140 2.43 2.36 -8.77
C GLN A 140 2.09 0.89 -8.49
N GLY A 141 2.35 0.01 -9.46
CA GLY A 141 2.27 -1.44 -9.30
C GLY A 141 0.85 -1.93 -8.97
N GLY A 142 -0.18 -1.24 -9.49
CA GLY A 142 -1.57 -1.54 -9.19
C GLY A 142 -2.11 -0.98 -7.87
N VAL A 143 -1.34 -0.11 -7.19
CA VAL A 143 -1.69 0.50 -5.90
C VAL A 143 -1.85 2.00 -6.04
N ILE A 144 -2.90 2.54 -5.46
CA ILE A 144 -3.16 3.98 -5.27
C ILE A 144 -2.69 4.38 -3.86
N PHE A 145 -1.77 5.34 -3.79
CA PHE A 145 -1.17 5.87 -2.56
C PHE A 145 -1.80 7.22 -2.20
N CYS A 146 -2.61 7.24 -1.14
CA CYS A 146 -3.36 8.44 -0.73
C CYS A 146 -2.54 9.41 0.14
N GLY A 147 -1.40 9.00 0.69
CA GLY A 147 -0.55 9.85 1.54
C GLY A 147 -1.28 10.47 2.74
N GLY A 148 -2.13 9.69 3.41
CA GLY A 148 -2.97 10.13 4.52
C GLY A 148 -4.25 10.87 4.11
N GLY A 149 -4.41 11.17 2.82
CA GLY A 149 -5.59 11.82 2.27
C GLY A 149 -6.85 10.94 2.25
N ASP A 150 -7.96 11.53 1.81
CA ASP A 150 -9.23 10.83 1.72
C ASP A 150 -9.21 9.76 0.61
N LYS A 151 -9.44 8.49 0.99
CA LYS A 151 -9.46 7.35 0.05
C LYS A 151 -10.58 7.46 -0.99
N GLY A 152 -11.72 8.03 -0.63
CA GLY A 152 -12.83 8.27 -1.55
C GLY A 152 -12.47 9.31 -2.61
N GLU A 153 -11.86 10.41 -2.21
CA GLU A 153 -11.38 11.45 -3.14
C GLU A 153 -10.29 10.94 -4.08
N ASN A 154 -9.31 10.20 -3.54
CA ASN A 154 -8.23 9.61 -4.34
C ASN A 154 -8.76 8.59 -5.35
N LEU A 155 -9.69 7.71 -4.92
CA LEU A 155 -10.32 6.75 -5.81
C LEU A 155 -11.16 7.47 -6.88
N ASN A 156 -11.91 8.50 -6.52
CA ASN A 156 -12.70 9.28 -7.48
C ASN A 156 -11.81 10.01 -8.50
N SER A 157 -10.70 10.60 -8.06
CA SER A 157 -9.70 11.22 -8.93
C SER A 157 -9.12 10.19 -9.92
N PHE A 158 -8.80 8.99 -9.45
CA PHE A 158 -8.39 7.88 -10.31
C PHE A 158 -9.47 7.50 -11.34
N LEU A 159 -10.71 7.29 -10.91
CA LEU A 159 -11.83 6.93 -11.79
C LEU A 159 -12.08 7.98 -12.89
N SER A 160 -11.96 9.26 -12.53
CA SER A 160 -12.12 10.38 -13.45
C SER A 160 -11.05 10.37 -14.55
N ARG A 161 -9.80 10.03 -14.22
CA ARG A 161 -8.69 9.92 -15.19
C ARG A 161 -8.83 8.70 -16.10
N LEU A 162 -9.41 7.61 -15.61
CA LEU A 162 -9.51 6.34 -16.34
C LEU A 162 -10.55 6.38 -17.48
N GLY A 163 -11.52 7.29 -17.41
CA GLY A 163 -12.56 7.45 -18.44
C GLY A 163 -13.57 6.28 -18.52
N ARG A 164 -13.50 5.32 -17.60
CA ARG A 164 -14.47 4.25 -17.40
C ARG A 164 -14.67 3.96 -15.92
N THR A 165 -15.86 3.53 -15.55
CA THR A 165 -16.24 3.18 -14.18
C THR A 165 -16.88 1.80 -14.13
N PRO A 166 -16.74 1.07 -13.00
CA PRO A 166 -17.46 -0.19 -12.81
C PRO A 166 -18.92 0.07 -12.45
N ARG A 167 -19.75 -0.97 -12.58
CA ARG A 167 -21.12 -0.93 -12.02
C ARG A 167 -21.12 -1.16 -10.51
N HIS A 168 -20.14 -1.90 -10.01
CA HIS A 168 -20.04 -2.29 -8.61
C HIS A 168 -18.59 -2.22 -8.11
N ILE A 169 -18.41 -1.68 -6.90
CA ILE A 169 -17.16 -1.75 -6.15
C ILE A 169 -17.39 -2.53 -4.86
N VAL A 170 -16.58 -3.56 -4.66
CA VAL A 170 -16.40 -4.20 -3.35
C VAL A 170 -15.14 -3.64 -2.74
N MET A 171 -15.20 -3.19 -1.49
CA MET A 171 -14.02 -2.71 -0.76
C MET A 171 -13.87 -3.40 0.58
N LEU A 172 -12.65 -3.84 0.90
CA LEU A 172 -12.27 -4.28 2.23
C LEU A 172 -11.29 -3.28 2.85
N ASP A 173 -11.54 -2.93 4.10
CA ASP A 173 -10.70 -2.01 4.87
C ASP A 173 -10.87 -2.31 6.37
N ASP A 174 -9.79 -2.23 7.14
CA ASP A 174 -9.79 -2.43 8.57
C ASP A 174 -10.36 -1.21 9.33
N LYS A 175 -10.70 -0.12 8.66
CA LYS A 175 -11.26 1.09 9.28
C LYS A 175 -12.54 1.50 8.60
N LYS A 176 -13.65 1.38 9.34
CA LYS A 176 -15.00 1.73 8.85
C LYS A 176 -15.09 3.12 8.21
N LYS A 177 -14.39 4.12 8.78
CA LYS A 177 -14.34 5.50 8.27
C LYS A 177 -13.88 5.57 6.81
N HIS A 178 -12.96 4.70 6.38
CA HIS A 178 -12.46 4.68 5.00
C HIS A 178 -13.50 4.13 4.03
N LEU A 179 -14.25 3.10 4.44
CA LEU A 179 -15.38 2.58 3.68
C LEU A 179 -16.49 3.63 3.53
N GLU A 180 -16.80 4.35 4.60
CA GLU A 180 -17.80 5.43 4.58
C GLU A 180 -17.42 6.55 3.61
N ARG A 181 -16.16 6.98 3.62
CA ARG A 181 -15.63 7.99 2.70
C ARG A 181 -15.71 7.54 1.24
N VAL A 182 -15.31 6.31 0.94
CA VAL A 182 -15.43 5.74 -0.41
C VAL A 182 -16.88 5.61 -0.84
N MET A 183 -17.77 5.12 0.04
CA MET A 183 -19.21 5.02 -0.24
C MET A 183 -19.83 6.38 -0.61
N LEU A 184 -19.46 7.44 0.11
CA LEU A 184 -19.91 8.80 -0.15
C LEU A 184 -19.38 9.33 -1.50
N ALA A 185 -18.11 9.09 -1.81
CA ALA A 185 -17.49 9.52 -3.07
C ALA A 185 -18.09 8.81 -4.30
N LEU A 186 -18.48 7.54 -4.17
CA LEU A 186 -19.04 6.74 -5.27
C LEU A 186 -20.53 6.99 -5.53
N LYS A 187 -21.26 7.47 -4.52
CA LYS A 187 -22.70 7.76 -4.62
C LYS A 187 -23.09 8.67 -5.80
N PRO A 188 -22.47 9.85 -6.01
CA PRO A 188 -22.82 10.71 -7.14
C PRO A 188 -22.47 10.10 -8.50
N LEU A 189 -21.58 9.11 -8.55
CA LEU A 189 -21.20 8.40 -9.79
C LEU A 189 -22.18 7.27 -10.15
N GLY A 190 -23.18 6.99 -9.30
CA GLY A 190 -24.13 5.90 -9.51
C GLY A 190 -23.50 4.49 -9.42
N ILE A 191 -22.33 4.38 -8.81
CA ILE A 191 -21.61 3.10 -8.64
C ILE A 191 -22.17 2.39 -7.40
N HIS A 192 -22.57 1.13 -7.55
CA HIS A 192 -22.99 0.31 -6.41
C HIS A 192 -21.80 0.02 -5.50
N PHE A 193 -22.03 -0.04 -4.19
CA PHE A 193 -20.95 -0.22 -3.22
C PHE A 193 -21.28 -1.27 -2.15
N SER A 194 -20.38 -2.23 -2.00
CA SER A 194 -20.38 -3.19 -0.88
C SER A 194 -19.07 -3.03 -0.10
N GLY A 195 -19.14 -2.30 1.01
CA GLY A 195 -18.02 -2.13 1.93
C GLY A 195 -18.00 -3.21 3.00
N PHE A 196 -16.80 -3.69 3.31
CA PHE A 196 -16.58 -4.72 4.32
C PHE A 196 -15.54 -4.23 5.31
N ARG A 197 -16.00 -3.90 6.52
CA ARG A 197 -15.12 -3.65 7.64
C ARG A 197 -14.50 -4.99 8.02
N TYR A 198 -13.23 -5.14 7.71
CA TYR A 198 -12.50 -6.37 7.94
C TYR A 198 -11.80 -6.35 9.31
N GLY A 199 -12.36 -7.09 10.26
CA GLY A 199 -11.91 -7.09 11.65
C GLY A 199 -11.08 -8.30 12.05
N TYR A 200 -10.30 -8.89 11.13
CA TYR A 200 -9.48 -10.08 11.39
C TYR A 200 -8.43 -9.83 12.49
N LEU A 201 -7.78 -8.66 12.47
CA LEU A 201 -6.70 -8.30 13.40
C LEU A 201 -7.15 -7.42 14.58
N ASP A 202 -8.45 -7.26 14.81
CA ASP A 202 -8.96 -6.35 15.86
C ASP A 202 -8.37 -6.64 17.25
N GLU A 203 -8.21 -7.91 17.60
CA GLU A 203 -7.67 -8.30 18.90
C GLU A 203 -6.15 -8.07 18.97
N GLU A 204 -5.42 -8.36 17.89
CA GLU A 204 -3.97 -8.11 17.81
C GLU A 204 -3.67 -6.60 17.92
N VAL A 205 -4.43 -5.78 17.19
CA VAL A 205 -4.34 -4.32 17.27
C VAL A 205 -4.68 -3.80 18.67
N ARG A 206 -5.66 -4.40 19.36
CA ARG A 206 -6.01 -4.04 20.74
C ARG A 206 -4.90 -4.39 21.74
N GLN A 207 -4.16 -5.46 21.48
CA GLN A 207 -3.05 -5.92 22.31
C GLN A 207 -1.71 -5.26 21.97
N PHE A 208 -1.70 -4.35 20.99
CA PHE A 208 -0.50 -3.64 20.57
C PHE A 208 0.19 -2.92 21.74
N SER A 209 1.52 -3.06 21.81
CA SER A 209 2.36 -2.40 22.80
C SER A 209 3.35 -1.45 22.13
N MET A 210 3.19 -0.16 22.40
CA MET A 210 4.12 0.88 21.96
C MET A 210 5.52 0.68 22.55
N GLU A 211 5.60 0.18 23.78
CA GLU A 211 6.87 -0.12 24.45
C GLU A 211 7.64 -1.22 23.70
N THR A 212 6.97 -2.32 23.34
CA THR A 212 7.56 -3.40 22.54
C THR A 212 8.06 -2.87 21.20
N ALA A 213 7.26 -2.05 20.50
CA ALA A 213 7.66 -1.47 19.22
C ALA A 213 8.86 -0.52 19.36
N ASN A 214 8.96 0.23 20.45
CA ASN A 214 10.08 1.13 20.72
C ASN A 214 11.37 0.37 21.07
N ILE A 215 11.28 -0.74 21.80
CA ILE A 215 12.43 -1.64 22.02
C ILE A 215 12.93 -2.20 20.68
N GLN A 216 12.02 -2.61 19.80
CA GLN A 216 12.36 -3.10 18.46
C GLN A 216 13.01 -2.00 17.58
N LEU A 217 12.51 -0.77 17.65
CA LEU A 217 13.16 0.39 17.03
C LEU A 217 14.57 0.61 17.61
N ALA A 218 14.74 0.45 18.92
CA ALA A 218 16.03 0.67 19.59
C ALA A 218 17.09 -0.30 19.10
N HIS A 219 16.73 -1.55 18.81
CA HIS A 219 17.67 -2.48 18.19
C HIS A 219 18.23 -1.92 16.87
N LEU A 220 17.39 -1.28 16.04
CA LEU A 220 17.82 -0.71 14.75
C LEU A 220 18.78 0.49 14.86
N TRP A 221 19.09 0.96 16.07
CA TRP A 221 19.78 2.23 16.31
C TRP A 221 21.03 2.46 15.45
N GLU A 222 21.93 1.48 15.37
CA GLU A 222 23.19 1.61 14.61
C GLU A 222 22.99 1.66 13.09
N TRP A 223 21.83 1.26 12.58
CA TRP A 223 21.51 1.30 11.15
C TRP A 223 20.64 2.50 10.77
N LEU A 224 20.17 3.26 11.75
CA LEU A 224 19.48 4.52 11.50
C LEU A 224 20.50 5.59 11.08
N SER A 225 20.15 6.39 10.09
CA SER A 225 20.97 7.55 9.71
C SER A 225 21.10 8.53 10.87
N ALA A 226 22.12 9.39 10.85
CA ALA A 226 22.31 10.41 11.88
C ALA A 226 21.05 11.27 12.08
N THR A 227 20.45 11.73 10.98
CA THR A 227 19.21 12.52 10.98
C THR A 227 18.04 11.75 11.62
N VAL A 228 17.86 10.47 11.30
CA VAL A 228 16.78 9.68 11.87
C VAL A 228 17.02 9.42 13.36
N ARG A 229 18.27 9.21 13.80
CA ARG A 229 18.61 9.11 15.22
C ARG A 229 18.29 10.40 15.99
N GLU A 230 18.53 11.56 15.39
CA GLU A 230 18.13 12.85 15.96
C GLU A 230 16.61 12.98 16.07
N ASP A 231 15.86 12.60 15.04
CA ASP A 231 14.39 12.58 15.07
C ASP A 231 13.86 11.65 16.17
N VAL A 232 14.44 10.45 16.31
CA VAL A 232 14.08 9.50 17.37
C VAL A 232 14.32 10.09 18.77
N LYS A 233 15.44 10.77 18.98
CA LYS A 233 15.74 11.48 20.25
C LYS A 233 14.76 12.64 20.50
N LYS A 234 14.53 13.48 19.48
CA LYS A 234 13.60 14.61 19.54
C LYS A 234 12.20 14.17 19.93
N LEU A 235 11.75 13.04 19.38
CA LEU A 235 10.45 12.42 19.68
C LEU A 235 10.43 11.61 20.98
N LYS A 236 11.58 11.41 21.63
CA LYS A 236 11.72 10.64 22.88
C LYS A 236 11.14 9.22 22.74
N LEU A 237 11.40 8.55 21.62
CA LEU A 237 10.86 7.22 21.34
C LEU A 237 11.64 6.10 22.03
N ILE A 238 12.95 6.31 22.28
CA ILE A 238 13.82 5.36 22.99
C ILE A 238 14.32 6.04 24.27
N SER A 239 14.31 5.32 25.40
CA SER A 239 14.92 5.80 26.64
C SER A 239 16.44 5.64 26.62
N GLU A 240 17.15 6.53 27.31
CA GLU A 240 18.62 6.47 27.39
C GLU A 240 19.12 5.18 28.07
N GLU A 241 18.35 4.65 29.02
CA GLU A 241 18.63 3.39 29.72
C GLU A 241 18.64 2.18 28.77
N ILE A 242 17.71 2.14 27.81
CA ILE A 242 17.63 1.05 26.83
C ILE A 242 18.86 1.09 25.91
N MET A 243 19.30 2.28 25.46
CA MET A 243 20.44 2.38 24.56
C MET A 243 21.75 1.82 25.14
N GLY A 244 21.92 1.85 26.47
CA GLY A 244 23.10 1.29 27.15
C GLY A 244 23.10 -0.24 27.29
N THR A 245 21.98 -0.91 27.00
CA THR A 245 21.79 -2.36 27.24
C THR A 245 21.59 -3.19 25.97
N LEU A 246 21.58 -2.55 24.80
CA LEU A 246 21.38 -3.22 23.52
C LEU A 246 22.58 -4.13 23.18
N SER A 247 22.38 -5.45 23.31
CA SER A 247 23.34 -6.44 22.82
C SER A 247 23.13 -6.69 21.31
N PRO A 248 24.19 -6.58 20.48
CA PRO A 248 24.13 -6.93 19.06
C PRO A 248 23.82 -8.42 18.77
N LEU A 249 23.84 -9.29 19.79
CA LEU A 249 23.66 -10.73 19.61
C LEU A 249 22.20 -11.19 19.53
N VAL A 250 21.23 -10.32 19.85
CA VAL A 250 19.79 -10.63 19.67
C VAL A 250 19.39 -10.76 18.19
N TYR A 251 20.30 -10.40 17.29
CA TYR A 251 20.12 -10.42 15.84
C TYR A 251 20.28 -11.79 15.18
N SER A 252 20.94 -12.77 15.81
CA SER A 252 21.49 -13.90 15.06
C SER A 252 20.48 -14.96 14.63
N GLU A 253 19.23 -14.97 15.10
CA GLU A 253 18.33 -16.10 14.78
C GLU A 253 16.89 -15.79 14.32
N SER A 254 16.38 -14.55 14.30
CA SER A 254 14.93 -14.41 13.97
C SER A 254 14.36 -13.07 13.55
N PHE A 255 15.06 -11.94 13.73
CA PHE A 255 14.42 -10.63 13.54
C PHE A 255 14.61 -10.03 12.12
N PHE A 256 15.79 -10.24 11.51
CA PHE A 256 16.11 -9.81 10.15
C PHE A 256 16.87 -10.95 9.45
N HIS A 257 16.41 -11.37 8.26
CA HIS A 257 17.01 -12.51 7.54
C HIS A 257 18.43 -12.20 7.02
N PRO A 258 19.34 -13.19 6.92
CA PRO A 258 20.70 -13.05 6.37
C PRO A 258 20.82 -12.39 4.99
N ASP A 259 19.75 -12.34 4.20
CA ASP A 259 19.73 -11.68 2.88
C ASP A 259 19.43 -10.18 2.96
N HIS A 260 19.55 -9.58 4.15
CA HIS A 260 19.57 -8.13 4.25
C HIS A 260 20.77 -7.60 3.45
N PRO A 261 20.64 -6.60 2.56
CA PRO A 261 21.78 -5.97 1.87
C PRO A 261 22.80 -5.29 2.81
N LEU A 262 22.61 -5.42 4.13
CA LEU A 262 23.50 -4.92 5.18
C LEU A 262 24.17 -6.05 5.98
N HIS A 263 23.96 -7.33 5.64
CA HIS A 263 24.97 -8.31 6.01
C HIS A 263 26.22 -7.95 5.21
N PRO A 264 27.34 -7.57 5.85
CA PRO A 264 28.60 -7.57 5.13
C PRO A 264 28.71 -8.96 4.52
N ILE A 265 28.81 -9.03 3.19
CA ILE A 265 29.22 -10.25 2.53
C ILE A 265 30.56 -10.56 3.17
N SER A 266 30.56 -11.52 4.10
CA SER A 266 31.79 -12.08 4.62
C SER A 266 32.47 -12.64 3.39
N SER A 267 33.50 -11.93 2.95
CA SER A 267 34.41 -12.41 1.94
C SER A 267 35.13 -13.58 2.60
N GLN A 268 34.52 -14.76 2.51
CA GLN A 268 35.28 -15.97 2.69
C GLN A 268 36.40 -15.93 1.63
N PRO A 269 37.67 -16.09 2.02
CA PRO A 269 38.72 -16.24 1.04
C PRO A 269 38.42 -17.53 0.29
N HIS A 270 38.03 -17.40 -0.97
CA HIS A 270 38.01 -18.52 -1.89
C HIS A 270 39.44 -19.09 -1.93
N ALA A 271 39.63 -20.21 -1.25
CA ALA A 271 40.71 -21.12 -1.53
C ALA A 271 40.58 -21.51 -3.01
N SER A 272 41.61 -21.17 -3.77
CA SER A 272 41.82 -21.55 -5.13
C SER A 272 41.90 -23.07 -5.25
N GLU A 273 40.93 -23.71 -5.89
CA GLU A 273 41.19 -24.96 -6.60
C GLU A 273 40.60 -24.89 -8.00
N SER A 274 41.53 -24.99 -8.94
CA SER A 274 41.37 -25.09 -10.37
C SER A 274 40.69 -26.40 -10.76
N SER A 275 39.68 -26.33 -11.62
CA SER A 275 39.51 -27.37 -12.64
C SER A 275 38.74 -26.84 -13.83
N GLN A 276 39.31 -27.18 -14.98
CA GLN A 276 39.05 -26.72 -16.32
C GLN A 276 37.69 -27.15 -16.89
N GLU A 277 37.28 -26.35 -17.89
CA GLU A 277 36.71 -26.76 -19.18
C GLU A 277 35.22 -27.12 -19.34
N LYS A 278 34.68 -26.55 -20.44
CA LYS A 278 33.59 -27.05 -21.32
C LYS A 278 32.17 -26.91 -20.72
N HIS A 279 31.19 -26.25 -21.34
CA HIS A 279 30.91 -26.02 -22.75
C HIS A 279 29.85 -24.92 -22.91
N SER A 280 30.00 -24.09 -23.94
CA SER A 280 28.99 -23.19 -24.50
C SER A 280 27.70 -23.92 -24.92
N LYS A 281 26.52 -23.31 -24.68
CA LYS A 281 25.40 -23.34 -25.64
C LYS A 281 24.43 -22.19 -25.41
N LEU A 282 24.62 -21.17 -26.26
CA LEU A 282 23.60 -20.24 -26.72
C LEU A 282 22.35 -20.99 -27.19
N LEU A 283 21.17 -20.52 -26.80
CA LEU A 283 19.95 -20.76 -27.57
C LEU A 283 19.17 -19.46 -27.72
N LYS A 284 18.97 -19.13 -29.00
CA LYS A 284 18.37 -17.92 -29.55
C LYS A 284 16.84 -17.93 -29.39
N ARG A 285 16.31 -16.71 -29.36
CA ARG A 285 14.94 -16.29 -29.73
C ARG A 285 14.22 -17.21 -30.72
N SER A 286 12.92 -17.43 -30.49
CA SER A 286 11.93 -17.65 -31.55
C SER A 286 10.88 -16.55 -31.52
N LEU A 287 10.90 -15.71 -32.56
CA LEU A 287 9.80 -14.87 -33.01
C LEU A 287 9.02 -15.65 -34.08
N SER A 288 7.70 -15.64 -34.02
CA SER A 288 6.77 -15.88 -35.15
C SER A 288 5.45 -15.16 -34.81
N THR A 289 5.05 -14.04 -35.42
CA THR A 289 4.36 -13.86 -36.73
C THR A 289 3.42 -15.03 -37.05
N SER A 290 2.10 -14.87 -37.31
CA SER A 290 1.46 -13.91 -38.21
C SER A 290 -0.10 -14.00 -38.17
N SER A 291 -0.76 -12.83 -38.08
CA SER A 291 -1.88 -12.28 -38.89
C SER A 291 -3.01 -13.15 -39.48
N PHE A 292 -4.28 -12.74 -39.30
CA PHE A 292 -5.46 -12.85 -40.20
C PHE A 292 -6.62 -12.08 -39.50
N PHE A 293 -7.13 -10.92 -39.94
CA PHE A 293 -7.98 -10.63 -41.10
C PHE A 293 -7.97 -9.14 -41.47
N SER A 294 -8.27 -8.84 -42.74
CA SER A 294 -8.29 -7.51 -43.37
C SER A 294 -9.69 -6.97 -43.67
N LYS A 295 -9.83 -5.64 -43.56
CA LYS A 295 -10.46 -4.64 -44.48
C LYS A 295 -11.97 -4.62 -44.81
N GLY A 296 -12.46 -3.37 -44.87
CA GLY A 296 -13.61 -2.84 -45.65
C GLY A 296 -14.66 -2.18 -44.74
N ASP A 297 -15.17 -0.95 -44.90
CA ASP A 297 -15.04 0.08 -45.93
C ASP A 297 -15.55 1.46 -45.40
N GLN A 298 -15.40 2.49 -46.23
CA GLN A 298 -15.49 3.94 -46.00
C GLN A 298 -16.90 4.59 -45.92
N ALA A 299 -16.87 5.89 -45.55
CA ALA A 299 -17.63 7.06 -46.04
C ALA A 299 -18.67 7.68 -45.05
N GLU A 300 -18.43 8.87 -44.48
CA GLU A 300 -18.69 10.25 -44.98
C GLU A 300 -20.20 10.65 -44.84
N ILE A 301 -20.64 11.68 -44.08
CA ILE A 301 -20.70 13.11 -44.45
C ILE A 301 -21.36 13.99 -43.34
N SER A 302 -20.77 15.20 -43.17
CA SER A 302 -21.30 16.56 -42.84
C SER A 302 -22.09 16.95 -41.56
N SER A 303 -21.46 17.89 -40.83
CA SER A 303 -21.90 19.25 -40.43
C SER A 303 -23.31 19.54 -39.86
N THR A 304 -23.36 20.20 -38.69
CA THR A 304 -24.04 21.50 -38.54
C THR A 304 -23.49 22.28 -37.34
N GLN A 305 -23.22 23.58 -37.56
CA GLN A 305 -22.88 24.60 -36.55
C GLN A 305 -24.07 24.93 -35.63
N ARG A 306 -23.79 25.33 -34.37
CA ARG A 306 -24.51 26.46 -33.74
C ARG A 306 -23.70 27.10 -32.60
N MET A 307 -23.48 28.41 -32.74
CA MET A 307 -23.00 29.32 -31.69
C MET A 307 -24.03 29.47 -30.56
N LYS A 308 -23.57 29.70 -29.32
CA LYS A 308 -23.98 30.83 -28.46
C LYS A 308 -23.20 30.88 -27.12
N THR A 309 -22.38 31.94 -27.00
CA THR A 309 -22.25 32.91 -25.89
C THR A 309 -22.42 32.51 -24.42
N GLU A 310 -21.37 32.90 -23.65
CA GLU A 310 -21.37 33.62 -22.35
C GLU A 310 -22.01 32.96 -21.11
N LYS A 311 -21.17 32.73 -20.08
CA LYS A 311 -21.07 33.64 -18.92
C LYS A 311 -19.95 33.23 -17.96
N ASP A 312 -19.14 34.22 -17.62
CA ASP A 312 -18.32 34.27 -16.42
C ASP A 312 -19.20 34.15 -15.17
N GLU A 313 -18.76 33.36 -14.19
CA GLU A 313 -18.99 33.68 -12.79
C GLU A 313 -17.92 33.01 -11.92
N ALA A 314 -17.05 33.85 -11.37
CA ALA A 314 -16.11 33.51 -10.33
C ALA A 314 -16.87 33.19 -9.04
N ILE A 315 -16.55 32.06 -8.40
CA ILE A 315 -16.87 31.83 -6.99
C ILE A 315 -15.59 31.41 -6.27
N ASP A 316 -15.03 32.41 -5.61
CA ASP A 316 -14.11 32.33 -4.50
C ASP A 316 -14.83 31.71 -3.29
N LYS A 317 -14.33 30.56 -2.81
CA LYS A 317 -14.62 30.04 -1.46
C LYS A 317 -13.40 29.37 -0.87
N ASN A 318 -12.68 30.17 -0.09
CA ASN A 318 -12.00 29.77 1.14
C ASN A 318 -12.64 28.53 1.80
N LEU A 319 -11.84 27.48 2.00
CA LEU A 319 -12.14 26.45 2.99
C LEU A 319 -10.89 26.20 3.86
N ASN A 320 -10.79 26.99 4.92
CA ASN A 320 -10.22 26.52 6.18
C ASN A 320 -11.20 25.48 6.75
N LEU A 321 -10.74 24.28 7.10
CA LEU A 321 -10.78 23.78 8.48
C LEU A 321 -10.21 22.35 8.55
N PHE A 322 -9.12 22.24 9.30
CA PHE A 322 -8.74 21.05 10.07
C PHE A 322 -9.81 20.77 11.13
N ILE A 323 -10.29 19.53 11.23
CA ILE A 323 -10.40 18.68 12.45
C ILE A 323 -10.39 17.22 11.99
#